data_AF-A0A9E5N1H3-F1
#
_entry.id   AF-A0A9E5N1H3-F1
#
_cell.length_a   1.000
_cell.length_b   1.000
_cell.length_c   1.000
_cell.angle_alpha   90.00
_cell.angle_beta   90.00
_cell.angle_gamma   90.00
#
_symmetry.space_group_name_H-M   'P 1'
#
loop_
_entity.id
_entity.type
_entity.pdbx_description
1 polymer ?
#
loop_
_entity_poly.entity_id
_entity_poly.type
_entity_poly.pdbx_seq_one_letter_code
_entity_poly.pdbx_strand_id
1 'polypeptide(L)'
;MPMFPHRNSTPSRKALTVLETLIAIAILGMVAVSLGALSSAVESGSAYTFGHAAAVQQARVAVLRIQNRVFRATATAEFPGFFVLHEQVHGWDFPDTLVVWSPLGTAANPAGPPLFSELVIYCPDPASPQQLVEIRASQDNRATPPLSDLAGWRAELAAIKAKADVDRSVLIATLRTMPIESGGARRGVVRFHQRLRPPSSQWDAYQAGSLAWDDLAWVQDIQGGNRGLRQSLCHIELQLLADEPGTAVSSEVVIPFFGSAALYYQLSR
;
A
#
# COMPACT_ATOMS: atom_id res chain seq x y z
N MET A 1 82.80 -33.24 37.63
CA MET A 1 81.51 -33.20 36.90
C MET A 1 80.91 -31.82 37.12
N PRO A 2 80.79 -30.96 36.09
CA PRO A 2 80.56 -29.54 36.29
C PRO A 2 79.08 -29.21 36.49
N MET A 3 78.81 -28.36 37.48
CA MET A 3 77.51 -27.82 37.85
C MET A 3 77.27 -26.54 37.03
N PHE A 4 76.25 -26.55 36.15
CA PHE A 4 75.80 -25.35 35.44
C PHE A 4 74.94 -24.48 36.37
N PRO A 5 75.20 -23.16 36.49
CA PRO A 5 74.24 -22.25 37.08
C PRO A 5 73.28 -21.73 35.99
N HIS A 6 71.98 -22.04 36.14
CA HIS A 6 70.91 -21.36 35.42
C HIS A 6 70.84 -19.91 35.89
N ARG A 7 71.18 -18.98 35.01
CA ARG A 7 71.00 -17.54 35.23
C ARG A 7 69.58 -17.16 34.81
N ASN A 8 68.65 -17.11 35.75
CA ASN A 8 67.33 -16.54 35.52
C ASN A 8 67.47 -15.02 35.34
N SER A 9 67.41 -14.54 34.11
CA SER A 9 67.27 -13.11 33.82
C SER A 9 65.84 -12.67 34.15
N THR A 10 65.67 -12.01 35.30
CA THR A 10 64.43 -11.28 35.61
C THR A 10 64.28 -10.10 34.63
N PRO A 11 63.15 -9.97 33.92
CA PRO A 11 62.92 -8.82 33.07
C PRO A 11 62.81 -7.54 33.92
N SER A 12 63.67 -6.57 33.62
CA SER A 12 63.62 -5.21 34.16
C SER A 12 62.28 -4.56 33.80
N ARG A 13 61.49 -4.18 34.81
CA ARG A 13 60.29 -3.36 34.63
C ARG A 13 60.74 -1.94 34.31
N LYS A 14 60.79 -1.60 33.03
CA LYS A 14 60.91 -0.21 32.58
C LYS A 14 59.59 0.50 32.93
N ALA A 15 59.62 1.42 33.89
CA ALA A 15 58.51 2.31 34.16
C ALA A 15 58.30 3.22 32.93
N LEU A 16 57.07 3.31 32.44
CA LEU A 16 56.69 4.20 31.34
C LEU A 16 56.98 5.65 31.73
N THR A 17 57.61 6.40 30.83
CA THR A 17 57.75 7.84 30.99
C THR A 17 56.39 8.52 30.86
N VAL A 18 56.23 9.69 31.49
CA VAL A 18 54.99 10.49 31.40
C VAL A 18 54.60 10.76 29.93
N LEU A 19 55.60 10.98 29.07
CA LEU A 19 55.40 11.19 27.64
C LEU A 19 54.80 9.94 26.96
N GLU A 20 55.31 8.75 27.24
CA GLU A 20 54.77 7.49 26.69
C GLU A 20 53.33 7.24 27.17
N THR A 21 53.01 7.61 28.41
CA THR A 21 51.65 7.50 28.94
C THR A 21 50.69 8.48 28.25
N LEU A 22 51.12 9.72 27.99
CA LEU A 22 50.32 10.70 27.26
C LEU A 22 50.08 10.28 25.80
N ILE A 23 51.10 9.75 25.12
CA ILE A 23 50.96 9.22 23.75
C ILE A 23 50.00 8.03 23.74
N ALA A 24 50.12 7.11 24.70
CA ALA A 24 49.22 5.96 24.81
C ALA A 24 47.76 6.38 25.03
N ILE A 25 47.51 7.36 25.91
CA ILE A 25 46.15 7.89 26.15
C ILE A 25 45.59 8.58 24.89
N ALA A 26 46.41 9.35 24.17
CA ALA A 26 45.98 10.00 22.92
C ALA A 26 45.61 8.97 21.83
N ILE A 27 46.40 7.90 21.67
CA ILE A 27 46.11 6.82 20.73
C ILE A 27 44.83 6.08 21.14
N LEU A 28 44.68 5.73 22.41
CA LEU A 28 43.47 5.07 22.91
C LEU A 28 42.23 5.95 22.73
N GLY A 29 42.35 7.26 22.94
CA GLY A 29 41.29 8.22 22.67
C GLY A 29 40.88 8.23 21.20
N MET A 30 41.84 8.29 20.27
CA MET A 30 41.56 8.24 18.83
C MET A 30 40.91 6.91 18.41
N VAL A 31 41.35 5.78 18.96
CA VAL A 31 40.76 4.45 18.71
C VAL A 31 39.34 4.38 19.27
N ALA A 32 39.09 4.91 20.47
CA ALA A 32 37.75 4.92 21.06
C ALA A 32 36.77 5.75 20.22
N VAL A 33 37.21 6.93 19.73
CA VAL A 33 36.40 7.78 18.86
C VAL A 33 36.10 7.11 17.53
N SER A 34 37.09 6.48 16.89
CA SER A 34 36.88 5.79 15.61
C SER A 34 35.96 4.57 15.74
N LEU A 35 36.09 3.80 16.82
CA LEU A 35 35.17 2.70 17.12
C LEU A 35 33.74 3.20 17.40
N GLY A 36 33.61 4.33 18.11
CA GLY A 36 32.31 4.98 18.33
C GLY A 36 31.64 5.39 17.02
N ALA A 37 32.39 6.02 16.11
CA ALA A 37 31.89 6.42 14.80
C ALA A 37 31.50 5.21 13.93
N LEU A 38 32.30 4.15 13.91
CA LEU A 38 31.98 2.92 13.18
C LEU A 38 30.74 2.22 13.75
N SER A 39 30.62 2.14 15.08
CA SER A 39 29.44 1.56 15.73
C SER A 39 28.17 2.31 15.36
N SER A 40 28.20 3.65 15.39
CA SER A 40 27.07 4.49 14.98
C SER A 40 26.73 4.33 13.50
N ALA A 41 27.75 4.21 12.63
CA ALA A 41 27.53 3.97 11.20
C ALA A 41 26.90 2.59 10.93
N VAL A 42 27.35 1.55 11.64
CA VAL A 42 26.78 0.19 11.53
C VAL A 42 25.34 0.16 12.04
N GLU A 43 25.06 0.79 13.18
CA GLU A 43 23.70 0.91 13.72
C GLU A 43 22.77 1.63 12.74
N SER A 44 23.22 2.75 12.17
CA SER A 44 22.45 3.50 11.17
C SER A 44 22.21 2.69 9.90
N GLY A 45 23.23 2.00 9.38
CA GLY A 45 23.10 1.13 8.21
C GLY A 45 22.19 -0.07 8.46
N SER A 46 22.24 -0.64 9.66
CA SER A 46 21.35 -1.73 10.08
C SER A 46 19.91 -1.25 10.17
N ALA A 47 19.64 -0.12 10.83
CA ALA A 47 18.31 0.46 10.97
C ALA A 47 17.69 0.75 9.59
N TYR A 48 18.44 1.40 8.70
CA TYR A 48 18.02 1.66 7.32
C TYR A 48 17.62 0.37 6.58
N THR A 49 18.45 -0.66 6.67
CA THR A 49 18.21 -1.94 5.98
C THR A 49 16.96 -2.64 6.53
N PHE A 50 16.76 -2.63 7.85
CA PHE A 50 15.58 -3.22 8.47
C PHE A 50 14.30 -2.46 8.12
N GLY A 51 14.31 -1.13 8.18
CA GLY A 51 13.15 -0.31 7.81
C GLY A 51 12.75 -0.52 6.34
N HIS A 52 13.73 -0.53 5.44
CA HIS A 52 13.48 -0.80 4.02
C HIS A 52 12.90 -2.21 3.79
N ALA A 53 13.45 -3.24 4.44
CA ALA A 53 12.95 -4.60 4.34
C ALA A 53 11.50 -4.73 4.86
N ALA A 54 11.18 -4.08 5.98
CA ALA A 54 9.85 -4.08 6.56
C ALA A 54 8.82 -3.40 5.63
N ALA A 55 9.15 -2.22 5.09
CA ALA A 55 8.29 -1.52 4.13
C ALA A 55 8.03 -2.35 2.87
N VAL A 56 9.07 -3.00 2.32
CA VAL A 56 8.93 -3.91 1.15
C VAL A 56 8.01 -5.08 1.47
N GLN A 57 8.14 -5.71 2.63
CA GLN A 57 7.28 -6.83 3.02
C GLN A 57 5.82 -6.40 3.18
N GLN A 58 5.56 -5.29 3.90
CA GLN A 58 4.21 -4.76 4.07
C GLN A 58 3.55 -4.41 2.74
N ALA A 59 4.26 -3.68 1.87
CA ALA A 59 3.74 -3.32 0.55
C ALA A 59 3.44 -4.56 -0.30
N ARG A 60 4.35 -5.55 -0.31
CA ARG A 60 4.14 -6.78 -1.09
C ARG A 60 2.91 -7.55 -0.61
N VAL A 61 2.73 -7.71 0.70
CA VAL A 61 1.57 -8.42 1.27
C VAL A 61 0.27 -7.65 0.96
N ALA A 62 0.28 -6.33 1.14
CA ALA A 62 -0.89 -5.49 0.86
C ALA A 62 -1.28 -5.54 -0.63
N VAL A 63 -0.32 -5.35 -1.54
CA VAL A 63 -0.54 -5.42 -2.99
C VAL A 63 -1.06 -6.80 -3.38
N LEU A 64 -0.44 -7.89 -2.92
CA LEU A 64 -0.91 -9.25 -3.21
C LEU A 64 -2.33 -9.49 -2.70
N ARG A 65 -2.67 -8.99 -1.51
CA ARG A 65 -4.02 -9.11 -0.94
C ARG A 65 -5.05 -8.38 -1.79
N ILE A 66 -4.76 -7.15 -2.21
CA ILE A 66 -5.64 -6.37 -3.11
C ILE A 66 -5.77 -7.06 -4.47
N GLN A 67 -4.66 -7.51 -5.06
CA GLN A 67 -4.65 -8.20 -6.36
C GLN A 67 -5.50 -9.49 -6.31
N ASN A 68 -5.32 -10.30 -5.27
CA ASN A 68 -6.11 -11.51 -5.08
C ASN A 68 -7.59 -11.21 -4.88
N ARG A 69 -7.93 -10.10 -4.21
CA ARG A 69 -9.31 -9.66 -4.03
C ARG A 69 -9.94 -9.24 -5.36
N VAL A 70 -9.23 -8.44 -6.15
CA VAL A 70 -9.67 -7.98 -7.48
C VAL A 70 -9.83 -9.16 -8.44
N PHE A 71 -8.89 -10.10 -8.46
CA PHE A 71 -8.95 -11.28 -9.33
C PHE A 71 -10.16 -12.17 -9.06
N ARG A 72 -10.62 -12.24 -7.80
CA ARG A 72 -11.76 -13.04 -7.36
C ARG A 72 -13.06 -12.24 -7.25
N ALA A 73 -13.07 -11.00 -7.72
CA ALA A 73 -14.24 -10.15 -7.62
C ALA A 73 -15.39 -10.68 -8.48
N THR A 74 -16.61 -10.49 -8.01
CA THR A 74 -17.82 -10.80 -8.79
C THR A 74 -18.12 -9.63 -9.70
N ALA A 75 -18.35 -9.86 -10.99
CA ALA A 75 -18.68 -8.80 -11.94
C ALA A 75 -19.94 -9.12 -12.76
N THR A 76 -20.67 -8.06 -13.09
CA THR A 76 -21.88 -8.06 -13.91
C THR A 76 -21.80 -6.91 -14.93
N ALA A 77 -22.81 -6.78 -15.79
CA ALA A 77 -22.91 -5.64 -16.69
C ALA A 77 -23.06 -4.31 -15.93
N GLU A 78 -23.76 -4.33 -14.80
CA GLU A 78 -24.03 -3.16 -13.96
C GLU A 78 -22.87 -2.81 -13.03
N PHE A 79 -22.07 -3.80 -12.62
CA PHE A 79 -20.94 -3.61 -11.72
C PHE A 79 -19.68 -4.35 -12.21
N PRO A 80 -18.59 -3.66 -12.58
CA PRO A 80 -17.42 -4.25 -13.24
C PRO A 80 -16.46 -4.99 -12.29
N GLY A 81 -16.99 -5.50 -11.18
CA GLY A 81 -16.30 -6.19 -10.09
C GLY A 81 -15.53 -5.32 -9.13
N PHE A 82 -14.99 -4.20 -9.58
CA PHE A 82 -14.45 -3.17 -8.70
C PHE A 82 -14.56 -1.81 -9.38
N PHE A 83 -14.50 -0.74 -8.60
CA PHE A 83 -14.32 0.59 -9.13
C PHE A 83 -13.51 1.47 -8.18
N VAL A 84 -12.97 2.56 -8.71
CA VAL A 84 -12.22 3.55 -7.92
C VAL A 84 -13.10 4.76 -7.70
N LEU A 85 -13.31 5.10 -6.44
CA LEU A 85 -14.00 6.32 -6.06
C LEU A 85 -12.98 7.45 -5.86
N HIS A 86 -13.25 8.58 -6.51
CA HIS A 86 -12.48 9.80 -6.34
C HIS A 86 -13.11 10.62 -5.22
N GLU A 87 -12.37 10.83 -4.15
CA GLU A 87 -12.77 11.73 -3.08
C GLU A 87 -12.36 13.16 -3.44
N GLN A 88 -13.27 14.11 -3.28
CA GLN A 88 -13.04 15.51 -3.59
C GLN A 88 -12.77 16.29 -2.31
N VAL A 89 -11.59 16.91 -2.20
CA VAL A 89 -11.23 17.74 -1.05
C VAL A 89 -10.65 19.05 -1.55
N HIS A 90 -11.30 20.16 -1.21
CA HIS A 90 -10.90 21.51 -1.61
C HIS A 90 -10.62 21.67 -3.13
N GLY A 91 -11.43 21.03 -3.96
CA GLY A 91 -11.30 21.11 -5.43
C GLY A 91 -10.27 20.16 -6.05
N TRP A 92 -9.60 19.33 -5.23
CA TRP A 92 -8.69 18.28 -5.69
C TRP A 92 -9.35 16.91 -5.64
N ASP A 93 -9.12 16.11 -6.68
CA ASP A 93 -9.60 14.73 -6.77
C ASP A 93 -8.53 13.74 -6.33
N PHE A 94 -8.91 12.84 -5.41
CA PHE A 94 -8.04 11.81 -4.87
C PHE A 94 -8.63 10.43 -5.17
N PRO A 95 -8.07 9.69 -6.14
CA PRO A 95 -8.51 8.33 -6.47
C PRO A 95 -7.92 7.31 -5.47
N ASP A 96 -8.23 7.47 -4.19
CA ASP A 96 -7.57 6.75 -3.10
C ASP A 96 -8.46 5.68 -2.44
N THR A 97 -9.68 5.50 -2.96
CA THR A 97 -10.66 4.54 -2.45
C THR A 97 -11.00 3.53 -3.52
N LEU A 98 -10.57 2.28 -3.34
CA LEU A 98 -10.91 1.16 -4.21
C LEU A 98 -12.03 0.34 -3.56
N VAL A 99 -13.11 0.12 -4.30
CA VAL A 99 -14.25 -0.70 -3.88
C VAL A 99 -14.27 -1.98 -4.71
N VAL A 100 -14.28 -3.14 -4.06
CA VAL A 100 -14.27 -4.45 -4.72
C VAL A 100 -15.47 -5.26 -4.27
N TRP A 101 -16.23 -5.80 -5.22
CA TRP A 101 -17.34 -6.71 -4.94
C TRP A 101 -16.80 -8.12 -4.70
N SER A 102 -16.78 -8.53 -3.43
CA SER A 102 -16.23 -9.80 -2.97
C SER A 102 -17.14 -10.40 -1.89
N PRO A 103 -18.28 -10.98 -2.29
CA PRO A 103 -19.16 -11.69 -1.38
C PRO A 103 -18.41 -12.87 -0.74
N LEU A 104 -18.75 -13.22 0.50
CA LEU A 104 -18.14 -14.37 1.21
C LEU A 104 -18.67 -15.72 0.70
N GLY A 105 -19.82 -15.70 0.03
CA GLY A 105 -20.44 -16.85 -0.63
C GLY A 105 -20.95 -16.48 -2.01
N THR A 106 -22.14 -16.96 -2.37
CA THR A 106 -22.82 -16.53 -3.58
C THR A 106 -23.25 -15.07 -3.45
N ALA A 107 -23.10 -14.29 -4.51
CA ALA A 107 -23.64 -12.94 -4.57
C ALA A 107 -25.15 -12.96 -4.31
N ALA A 108 -25.64 -12.08 -3.44
CA ALA A 108 -27.04 -11.93 -3.12
C ALA A 108 -27.85 -11.53 -4.36
N ASN A 109 -27.28 -10.66 -5.20
CA ASN A 109 -27.86 -10.21 -6.46
C ASN A 109 -26.89 -10.50 -7.63
N PRO A 110 -26.79 -11.74 -8.13
CA PRO A 110 -25.80 -12.12 -9.15
C PRO A 110 -26.03 -11.45 -10.51
N ALA A 111 -27.20 -10.86 -10.74
CA ALA A 111 -27.55 -10.12 -11.95
C ALA A 111 -27.72 -8.61 -11.72
N GLY A 112 -27.57 -8.12 -10.48
CA GLY A 112 -27.84 -6.73 -10.11
C GLY A 112 -26.67 -6.09 -9.38
N PRO A 113 -26.92 -4.99 -8.63
CA PRO A 113 -25.89 -4.32 -7.86
C PRO A 113 -25.56 -5.08 -6.56
N PRO A 114 -24.32 -4.94 -6.06
CA PRO A 114 -23.91 -5.51 -4.78
C PRO A 114 -24.72 -4.97 -3.60
N LEU A 115 -24.68 -5.70 -2.49
CA LEU A 115 -24.97 -5.15 -1.16
C LEU A 115 -23.70 -4.59 -0.53
N PHE A 116 -23.81 -3.62 0.38
CA PHE A 116 -22.63 -3.09 1.10
C PHE A 116 -21.89 -4.17 1.91
N SER A 117 -22.60 -5.17 2.42
CA SER A 117 -22.04 -6.33 3.13
C SER A 117 -21.16 -7.24 2.26
N GLU A 118 -21.29 -7.14 0.93
CA GLU A 118 -20.47 -7.90 -0.03
C GLU A 118 -19.25 -7.14 -0.51
N LEU A 119 -19.09 -5.87 -0.11
CA LEU A 119 -18.00 -5.02 -0.57
C LEU A 119 -16.78 -5.14 0.34
N VAL A 120 -15.63 -4.95 -0.29
CA VAL A 120 -14.35 -4.68 0.37
C VAL A 120 -13.87 -3.32 -0.07
N ILE A 121 -13.61 -2.45 0.90
CA ILE A 121 -13.17 -1.09 0.65
C ILE A 121 -11.72 -0.98 1.09
N TYR A 122 -10.85 -0.57 0.16
CA TYR A 122 -9.46 -0.22 0.44
C TYR A 122 -9.30 1.29 0.38
N CYS A 123 -8.84 1.91 1.46
CA CYS A 123 -8.61 3.36 1.52
C CYS A 123 -7.66 3.72 2.67
N PRO A 124 -7.07 4.93 2.66
CA PRO A 124 -6.43 5.48 3.86
C PRO A 124 -7.43 5.59 5.00
N ASP A 125 -6.99 5.33 6.23
CA ASP A 125 -7.82 5.55 7.41
C ASP A 125 -8.01 7.06 7.64
N PRO A 126 -9.25 7.59 7.67
CA PRO A 126 -9.47 9.01 7.92
C PRO A 126 -8.98 9.47 9.30
N ALA A 127 -8.94 8.58 10.30
CA ALA A 127 -8.43 8.88 11.64
C ALA A 127 -6.91 8.70 11.75
N SER A 128 -6.31 7.91 10.86
CA SER A 128 -4.87 7.62 10.82
C SER A 128 -4.36 7.56 9.38
N PRO A 129 -4.15 8.71 8.71
CA PRO A 129 -3.85 8.76 7.28
C PRO A 129 -2.58 8.00 6.85
N GLN A 130 -1.69 7.68 7.79
CA GLN A 130 -0.54 6.80 7.56
C GLN A 130 -0.88 5.31 7.44
N GLN A 131 -2.15 4.94 7.62
CA GLN A 131 -2.60 3.56 7.52
C GLN A 131 -3.43 3.34 6.25
N LEU A 132 -3.10 2.29 5.50
CA LEU A 132 -4.01 1.75 4.48
C LEU A 132 -4.83 0.64 5.13
N VAL A 133 -6.15 0.72 5.04
CA VAL A 133 -7.07 -0.22 5.69
C VAL A 133 -7.93 -0.95 4.67
N GLU A 134 -8.25 -2.20 4.99
CA GLU A 134 -9.32 -3.00 4.38
C GLU A 134 -10.55 -2.91 5.31
N ILE A 135 -11.68 -2.43 4.78
CA ILE A 135 -12.94 -2.27 5.52
C ILE A 135 -14.00 -3.19 4.91
N ARG A 136 -14.74 -3.91 5.77
CA ARG A 136 -15.95 -4.65 5.42
C ARG A 136 -17.09 -4.25 6.37
N ALA A 137 -18.23 -3.86 5.81
CA ALA A 137 -19.45 -3.59 6.56
C ALA A 137 -20.36 -4.82 6.55
N SER A 138 -19.90 -5.93 7.14
CA SER A 138 -20.50 -7.28 6.99
C SER A 138 -21.97 -7.38 7.40
N GLN A 139 -22.48 -6.43 8.19
CA GLN A 139 -23.88 -6.36 8.64
C GLN A 139 -24.76 -5.38 7.82
N ASP A 140 -24.17 -4.63 6.88
CA ASP A 140 -24.88 -3.62 6.08
C ASP A 140 -25.50 -4.24 4.82
N ASN A 141 -26.72 -4.74 4.94
CA ASN A 141 -27.44 -5.40 3.84
C ASN A 141 -28.19 -4.42 2.92
N ARG A 142 -27.89 -3.12 2.99
CA ARG A 142 -28.48 -2.14 2.07
C ARG A 142 -27.89 -2.35 0.67
N ALA A 143 -28.73 -2.16 -0.36
CA ALA A 143 -28.29 -2.16 -1.74
C ALA A 143 -27.39 -0.95 -2.01
N THR A 144 -26.38 -1.14 -2.85
CA THR A 144 -25.50 -0.03 -3.23
C THR A 144 -26.16 0.89 -4.26
N PRO A 145 -25.82 2.19 -4.27
CA PRO A 145 -26.23 3.09 -5.35
C PRO A 145 -25.77 2.59 -6.73
N PRO A 146 -26.45 2.96 -7.82
CA PRO A 146 -25.95 2.69 -9.17
C PRO A 146 -24.60 3.40 -9.38
N LEU A 147 -23.71 2.83 -10.21
CA LEU A 147 -22.38 3.41 -10.46
C LEU A 147 -22.42 4.80 -11.14
N SER A 148 -23.56 5.18 -11.71
CA SER A 148 -23.79 6.53 -12.23
C SER A 148 -23.97 7.58 -11.13
N ASP A 149 -24.35 7.18 -9.90
CA ASP A 149 -24.51 8.07 -8.75
C ASP A 149 -23.26 8.12 -7.86
N LEU A 150 -22.20 8.75 -8.36
CA LEU A 150 -20.95 8.90 -7.61
C LEU A 150 -21.10 9.76 -6.34
N ALA A 151 -22.12 10.63 -6.27
CA ALA A 151 -22.38 11.44 -5.08
C ALA A 151 -22.96 10.59 -3.95
N GLY A 152 -23.94 9.73 -4.27
CA GLY A 152 -24.47 8.73 -3.33
C GLY A 152 -23.39 7.79 -2.82
N TRP A 153 -22.53 7.27 -3.72
CA TRP A 153 -21.37 6.46 -3.32
C TRP A 153 -20.43 7.18 -2.36
N ARG A 154 -20.10 8.45 -2.61
CA ARG A 154 -19.27 9.25 -1.69
C ARG A 154 -19.89 9.40 -0.32
N ALA A 155 -21.19 9.71 -0.25
CA ALA A 155 -21.90 9.87 1.02
C ALA A 155 -21.93 8.56 1.83
N GLU A 156 -22.26 7.44 1.19
CA GLU A 156 -22.34 6.14 1.84
C GLU A 156 -20.97 5.62 2.30
N LEU A 157 -19.93 5.71 1.46
CA LEU A 157 -18.60 5.28 1.86
C LEU A 157 -18.01 6.18 2.96
N ALA A 158 -18.29 7.49 2.95
CA ALA A 158 -17.88 8.36 4.05
C ALA A 158 -18.55 7.93 5.37
N ALA A 159 -19.84 7.60 5.35
CA ALA A 159 -20.55 7.08 6.52
C ALA A 159 -19.96 5.74 7.00
N ILE A 160 -19.68 4.80 6.09
CA ILE A 160 -19.06 3.50 6.43
C ILE A 160 -17.65 3.69 7.01
N LYS A 161 -16.83 4.58 6.43
CA LYS A 161 -15.48 4.87 6.94
C LYS A 161 -15.49 5.48 8.35
N ALA A 162 -16.57 6.15 8.74
CA ALA A 162 -16.73 6.76 10.07
C ALA A 162 -17.37 5.84 11.12
N LYS A 163 -17.99 4.72 10.70
CA LYS A 163 -18.62 3.75 11.61
C LYS A 163 -17.57 3.00 12.44
N ALA A 164 -17.91 2.72 13.69
CA ALA A 164 -17.09 1.91 14.61
C ALA A 164 -17.40 0.40 14.52
N ASP A 165 -18.59 0.03 14.03
CA ASP A 165 -19.11 -1.34 13.93
C ASP A 165 -18.80 -2.01 12.58
N VAL A 166 -17.66 -1.69 11.98
CA VAL A 166 -17.17 -2.28 10.73
C VAL A 166 -15.91 -3.08 10.96
N ASP A 167 -15.75 -4.17 10.22
CA ASP A 167 -14.55 -4.98 10.27
C ASP A 167 -13.43 -4.20 9.57
N ARG A 168 -12.43 -3.75 10.34
CA ARG A 168 -11.28 -3.00 9.83
C ARG A 168 -9.99 -3.76 10.06
N SER A 169 -9.24 -3.99 8.99
CA SER A 169 -7.91 -4.60 9.02
C SER A 169 -6.90 -3.62 8.47
N VAL A 170 -5.89 -3.27 9.27
CA VAL A 170 -4.73 -2.49 8.79
C VAL A 170 -3.91 -3.38 7.86
N LEU A 171 -3.60 -2.86 6.67
CA LEU A 171 -2.74 -3.51 5.68
C LEU A 171 -1.32 -2.95 5.69
N ILE A 172 -1.23 -1.64 5.85
CA ILE A 172 0.03 -0.88 5.86
C ILE A 172 -0.11 0.13 6.99
N ALA A 173 0.91 0.27 7.83
CA ALA A 173 0.93 1.23 8.94
C ALA A 173 1.84 2.44 8.69
N THR A 174 2.70 2.36 7.67
CA THR A 174 3.74 3.35 7.34
C THR A 174 3.51 4.02 5.99
N LEU A 175 2.25 4.17 5.57
CA LEU A 175 1.91 4.91 4.35
C LEU A 175 2.42 6.34 4.50
N ARG A 176 3.17 6.82 3.49
CA ARG A 176 3.59 8.22 3.43
C ARG A 176 2.35 9.10 3.48
N THR A 177 2.42 10.20 4.21
CA THR A 177 1.35 11.20 4.25
C THR A 177 1.84 12.54 3.76
N MET A 178 0.96 13.28 3.08
CA MET A 178 1.23 14.65 2.62
C MET A 178 0.14 15.61 3.09
N PRO A 179 0.49 16.85 3.48
CA PRO A 179 -0.50 17.86 3.81
C PRO A 179 -1.26 18.30 2.54
N ILE A 180 -2.55 18.57 2.69
CA ILE A 180 -3.34 19.26 1.67
C ILE A 180 -3.17 20.76 1.90
N GLU A 181 -2.69 21.49 0.88
CA GLU A 181 -2.24 22.90 0.96
C GLU A 181 -3.23 23.86 1.64
N SER A 182 -4.54 23.58 1.59
CA SER A 182 -5.60 24.47 2.04
C SER A 182 -6.34 24.04 3.32
N GLY A 183 -6.00 22.89 3.92
CA GLY A 183 -6.81 22.30 5.01
C GLY A 183 -6.04 21.75 6.21
N GLY A 184 -4.70 21.69 6.16
CA GLY A 184 -3.87 21.10 7.24
C GLY A 184 -4.04 19.60 7.46
N ALA A 185 -5.12 18.99 6.95
CA ALA A 185 -5.33 17.56 6.94
C ALA A 185 -4.25 16.86 6.11
N ARG A 186 -3.67 15.82 6.69
CA ARG A 186 -2.71 14.95 6.01
C ARG A 186 -3.46 13.82 5.32
N ARG A 187 -3.00 13.41 4.14
CA ARG A 187 -3.59 12.30 3.38
C ARG A 187 -2.54 11.26 3.06
N GLY A 188 -2.93 10.00 3.15
CA GLY A 188 -2.11 8.87 2.74
C GLY A 188 -1.83 8.90 1.23
N VAL A 189 -0.59 8.65 0.84
CA VAL A 189 -0.15 8.61 -0.55
C VAL A 189 -0.41 7.21 -1.12
N VAL A 190 -1.67 7.00 -1.50
CA VAL A 190 -2.15 5.85 -2.28
C VAL A 190 -2.96 6.36 -3.47
N ARG A 191 -2.84 5.66 -4.59
CA ARG A 191 -3.60 5.95 -5.79
C ARG A 191 -3.99 4.65 -6.46
N PHE A 192 -5.27 4.55 -6.77
CA PHE A 192 -5.84 3.48 -7.56
C PHE A 192 -6.26 4.03 -8.91
N HIS A 193 -6.11 3.24 -9.96
CA HIS A 193 -6.71 3.55 -11.25
C HIS A 193 -7.50 2.37 -11.76
N GLN A 194 -8.65 2.68 -12.36
CA GLN A 194 -9.43 1.71 -13.09
C GLN A 194 -9.39 2.00 -14.58
N ARG A 195 -9.28 0.94 -15.38
CA ARG A 195 -9.51 1.00 -16.81
C ARG A 195 -10.41 -0.14 -17.24
N LEU A 196 -11.47 0.19 -17.97
CA LEU A 196 -12.40 -0.78 -18.55
C LEU A 196 -12.16 -0.90 -20.06
N ARG A 197 -12.29 -2.12 -20.58
CA ARG A 197 -12.25 -2.41 -22.02
C ARG A 197 -13.34 -3.43 -22.37
N PRO A 198 -14.41 -3.05 -23.09
CA PRO A 198 -14.74 -1.68 -23.51
C PRO A 198 -15.00 -0.73 -22.32
N PRO A 199 -14.75 0.59 -22.49
CA PRO A 199 -15.07 1.59 -21.47
C PRO A 199 -16.58 1.69 -21.25
N SER A 200 -17.01 2.15 -20.08
CA SER A 200 -18.45 2.26 -19.76
C SER A 200 -19.19 3.14 -20.75
N SER A 201 -18.60 4.25 -21.19
CA SER A 201 -19.22 5.13 -22.20
C SER A 201 -19.52 4.44 -23.53
N GLN A 202 -18.66 3.52 -23.99
CA GLN A 202 -18.93 2.73 -25.19
C GLN A 202 -20.02 1.68 -24.94
N TRP A 203 -19.99 1.05 -23.77
CA TRP A 203 -21.03 0.11 -23.38
C TRP A 203 -22.41 0.79 -23.33
N ASP A 204 -22.49 1.98 -22.73
CA ASP A 204 -23.71 2.79 -22.67
C ASP A 204 -24.15 3.24 -24.07
N ALA A 205 -23.22 3.62 -24.94
CA ALA A 205 -23.50 3.97 -26.34
C ALA A 205 -24.08 2.79 -27.14
N TYR A 206 -23.56 1.58 -26.92
CA TYR A 206 -24.12 0.34 -27.47
C TYR A 206 -25.53 0.07 -26.94
N GLN A 207 -25.76 0.18 -25.64
CA GLN A 207 -27.08 0.02 -25.02
C GLN A 207 -28.10 1.05 -25.55
N ALA A 208 -27.63 2.26 -25.88
CA ALA A 208 -28.43 3.30 -26.52
C ALA A 208 -28.66 3.08 -28.04
N GLY A 209 -28.10 2.03 -28.63
CA GLY A 209 -28.19 1.72 -30.06
C GLY A 209 -27.35 2.63 -30.97
N SER A 210 -26.45 3.43 -30.39
CA SER A 210 -25.61 4.41 -31.10
C SER A 210 -24.24 3.86 -31.53
N LEU A 211 -23.86 2.68 -31.03
CA LEU A 211 -22.63 1.97 -31.37
C LEU A 211 -22.95 0.50 -31.63
N ALA A 212 -22.38 -0.10 -32.68
CA ALA A 212 -22.63 -1.51 -32.96
C ALA A 212 -21.83 -2.41 -32.01
N TRP A 213 -22.33 -3.63 -31.78
CA TRP A 213 -21.69 -4.64 -30.94
C TRP A 213 -20.25 -4.96 -31.39
N ASP A 214 -20.04 -5.06 -32.69
CA ASP A 214 -18.74 -5.38 -33.30
C ASP A 214 -17.75 -4.20 -33.24
N ASP A 215 -18.24 -2.98 -33.00
CA ASP A 215 -17.44 -1.76 -32.91
C ASP A 215 -16.97 -1.45 -31.47
N LEU A 216 -17.40 -2.25 -30.49
CA LEU A 216 -16.92 -2.13 -29.11
C LEU A 216 -15.44 -2.53 -29.03
N ALA A 217 -14.67 -1.79 -28.22
CA ALA A 217 -13.24 -2.06 -28.01
C ALA A 217 -13.02 -3.29 -27.10
N TRP A 218 -13.37 -4.47 -27.60
CA TRP A 218 -13.20 -5.76 -26.94
C TRP A 218 -11.73 -6.06 -26.67
N VAL A 219 -11.47 -6.79 -25.59
CA VAL A 219 -10.09 -7.17 -25.29
C VAL A 219 -9.65 -8.27 -26.25
N GLN A 220 -8.55 -8.00 -26.97
CA GLN A 220 -7.99 -8.89 -27.98
C GLN A 220 -9.02 -9.29 -29.05
N ASP A 221 -10.01 -8.41 -29.30
CA ASP A 221 -11.13 -8.66 -30.22
C ASP A 221 -11.94 -9.94 -29.88
N ILE A 222 -11.92 -10.37 -28.62
CA ILE A 222 -12.63 -11.56 -28.16
C ILE A 222 -14.11 -11.22 -27.96
N GLN A 223 -14.89 -11.48 -29.01
CA GLN A 223 -16.34 -11.37 -29.00
C GLN A 223 -16.96 -12.45 -29.91
N GLY A 224 -18.19 -12.84 -29.60
CA GLY A 224 -19.03 -13.66 -30.46
C GLY A 224 -20.43 -13.04 -30.57
N GLY A 225 -21.28 -13.62 -31.41
CA GLY A 225 -22.55 -12.98 -31.81
C GLY A 225 -23.51 -12.59 -30.68
N ASN A 226 -23.40 -13.22 -29.50
CA ASN A 226 -24.24 -12.95 -28.33
C ASN A 226 -23.45 -12.63 -27.04
N ARG A 227 -22.11 -12.72 -27.04
CA ARG A 227 -21.29 -12.54 -25.83
C ARG A 227 -19.91 -11.98 -26.13
N GLY A 228 -19.42 -11.07 -25.29
CA GLY A 228 -18.14 -10.39 -25.47
C GLY A 228 -17.33 -10.39 -24.18
N LEU A 229 -16.01 -10.45 -24.29
CA LEU A 229 -15.13 -10.44 -23.11
C LEU A 229 -14.78 -9.02 -22.71
N ARG A 230 -15.26 -8.60 -21.52
CA ARG A 230 -14.89 -7.32 -20.91
C ARG A 230 -13.77 -7.51 -19.89
N GLN A 231 -12.86 -6.55 -19.85
CA GLN A 231 -11.78 -6.48 -18.88
C GLN A 231 -11.95 -5.26 -17.98
N SER A 232 -11.75 -5.46 -16.68
CA SER A 232 -11.53 -4.42 -15.69
C SER A 232 -10.11 -4.52 -15.17
N LEU A 233 -9.30 -3.49 -15.38
CA LEU A 233 -7.90 -3.40 -14.96
C LEU A 233 -7.79 -2.42 -13.78
N CYS A 234 -7.15 -2.85 -12.70
CA CYS A 234 -6.78 -2.05 -11.54
C CYS A 234 -5.27 -1.79 -11.58
N HIS A 235 -4.86 -0.53 -11.47
CA HIS A 235 -3.49 -0.14 -11.12
C HIS A 235 -3.46 0.35 -9.67
N ILE A 236 -2.39 0.01 -8.97
CA ILE A 236 -2.19 0.32 -7.55
C ILE A 236 -0.84 1.03 -7.44
N GLU A 237 -0.83 2.20 -6.82
CA GLU A 237 0.37 2.97 -6.51
C GLU A 237 0.37 3.31 -5.02
N LEU A 238 1.49 3.01 -4.34
CA LEU A 238 1.67 3.23 -2.91
C LEU A 238 3.02 3.90 -2.66
N GLN A 239 3.10 4.75 -1.65
CA GLN A 239 4.38 5.24 -1.13
C GLN A 239 4.45 4.96 0.36
N LEU A 240 5.47 4.23 0.80
CA LEU A 240 5.67 3.90 2.21
C LEU A 240 6.93 4.59 2.74
N LEU A 241 6.93 4.84 4.04
CA LEU A 241 8.10 5.23 4.81
C LEU A 241 8.86 3.96 5.24
N ALA A 242 10.19 3.99 5.12
CA ALA A 242 11.05 2.93 5.64
C ALA A 242 11.03 2.87 7.17
N ASP A 243 10.85 4.02 7.83
CA ASP A 243 10.84 4.13 9.28
C ASP A 243 9.41 4.27 9.83
N GLU A 244 9.22 3.90 11.10
CA GLU A 244 7.94 4.13 11.78
C GLU A 244 7.66 5.63 11.94
N PRO A 245 6.40 6.05 11.79
CA PRO A 245 6.02 7.44 11.97
C PRO A 245 6.32 7.91 13.41
N GLY A 246 7.28 8.82 13.58
CA GLY A 246 7.61 9.43 14.86
C GLY A 246 9.10 9.44 15.23
N THR A 247 9.96 8.72 14.50
CA THR A 247 11.41 8.80 14.67
C THR A 247 11.95 10.02 13.93
N ALA A 248 12.40 11.03 14.69
CA ALA A 248 12.86 12.33 14.22
C ALA A 248 14.25 12.30 13.55
N VAL A 249 14.47 11.41 12.58
CA VAL A 249 15.69 11.41 11.75
C VAL A 249 15.34 11.98 10.38
N SER A 250 16.01 13.07 10.04
CA SER A 250 15.63 14.11 9.07
C SER A 250 15.77 13.74 7.58
N SER A 251 15.46 12.51 7.18
CA SER A 251 15.21 12.19 5.78
C SER A 251 14.21 11.04 5.70
N GLU A 252 12.93 11.35 5.49
CA GLU A 252 11.91 10.34 5.19
C GLU A 252 12.33 9.58 3.93
N VAL A 253 12.83 8.35 4.10
CA VAL A 253 13.12 7.46 2.97
C VAL A 253 11.79 6.94 2.47
N VAL A 254 11.36 7.47 1.33
CA VAL A 254 10.10 7.11 0.67
C VAL A 254 10.38 6.04 -0.37
N ILE A 255 9.65 4.93 -0.28
CA ILE A 255 9.77 3.81 -1.21
C ILE A 255 8.46 3.68 -2.00
N PRO A 256 8.48 3.86 -3.34
CA PRO A 256 7.30 3.67 -4.16
C PRO A 256 7.07 2.18 -4.47
N PHE A 257 5.81 1.77 -4.48
CA PHE A 257 5.39 0.42 -4.86
C PHE A 257 4.25 0.50 -5.87
N PHE A 258 4.31 -0.41 -6.84
CA PHE A 258 3.35 -0.49 -7.93
C PHE A 258 2.77 -1.90 -8.02
N GLY A 259 1.49 -1.98 -8.35
CA GLY A 259 0.78 -3.23 -8.55
C GLY A 259 -0.26 -3.10 -9.65
N SER A 260 -0.70 -4.24 -10.17
CA SER A 260 -1.83 -4.29 -11.07
C SER A 260 -2.58 -5.61 -10.96
N ALA A 261 -3.89 -5.58 -11.22
CA ALA A 261 -4.72 -6.77 -11.30
C ALA A 261 -5.78 -6.57 -12.39
N ALA A 262 -6.18 -7.66 -13.04
CA ALA A 262 -7.23 -7.65 -14.03
C ALA A 262 -8.29 -8.69 -13.70
N LEU A 263 -9.55 -8.31 -13.95
CA LEU A 263 -10.71 -9.18 -13.93
C LEU A 263 -11.28 -9.24 -15.35
N TYR A 264 -11.61 -10.44 -15.81
CA TYR A 264 -12.26 -10.67 -17.09
C TYR A 264 -13.63 -11.27 -16.84
N TYR A 265 -14.66 -10.74 -17.51
CA TYR A 265 -16.03 -11.20 -17.36
C TYR A 265 -16.79 -11.06 -18.67
N GLN A 266 -17.84 -11.85 -18.83
CA GLN A 266 -18.64 -11.85 -20.05
C GLN A 266 -19.72 -10.77 -19.95
N LEU A 267 -19.91 -10.05 -21.06
CA LEU A 267 -21.11 -9.27 -21.31
C LEU A 267 -21.98 -10.00 -22.33
N SER A 268 -23.30 -9.92 -22.14
CA SER A 268 -24.29 -10.43 -23.08
C SER A 268 -24.79 -9.30 -23.98
N ARG A 269 -25.06 -9.63 -25.24
CA ARG A 269 -25.68 -8.73 -26.20
C ARG A 269 -27.08 -8.32 -25.76
#